data_AF-A0A1W9LQW1-F1
#
_entry.id   AF-A0A1W9LQW1-F1
#
_cell.length_a   1.000
_cell.length_b   1.000
_cell.length_c   1.000
_cell.angle_alpha   90.00
_cell.angle_beta   90.00
_cell.angle_gamma   90.00
#
_symmetry.space_group_name_H-M   'P 1'
#
loop_
_entity.id
_entity.type
_entity.pdbx_description
1 polymer ?
#
loop_
_entity_poly.entity_id
_entity_poly.type
_entity_poly.pdbx_seq_one_letter_code
_entity_poly.pdbx_strand_id
1 'polypeptide(L)'
;MDDDKDGFTENSGDCDDKNAEVYPDAAEICGDGVDQDCDANDLICVSEDKNEVTLSNGFKVSFVEVVYNEDGTSTWKYAVEEMPEAKDLSNWVLELPACVTVGDAAPVFELVSPDPNAGLNGIKWEVTDEFQTGEFTITLDKLWDKATVKVAAKGPDVVLGEIVGPSCEEVVFEDADADGFTVRDGDCDDANADIRPDAEEVCGDAVDQNCDGNDAICPEAIDDDKDGVTENDGDCDDANLNVYPAAAEICGDGIDQNCDGEDTICVEDIDDDGDTFTENTGDCNDADATIYPNAGEVCGDGVDQDCDGFDLTCPEDVDDDGDTVTENAGDCNDADATIYPEAEEVCGDGIDQNCDGEDVICPEDIDDDGDTFTEKAGDCDDADATVYPDAEEVCGDEIDQNCDGADLSCADVDNDGDTFTETLGDCNDEDPAINPEADEICGDEIDQDC
;
A
#
# COMPACT_ATOMS: atom_id res chain seq x y z
N MET A 1 21.19 -20.12 -0.95
CA MET A 1 21.76 -19.66 -2.24
C MET A 1 21.63 -20.90 -3.05
N ASP A 2 20.69 -20.95 -4.01
CA ASP A 2 20.20 -22.18 -4.64
C ASP A 2 21.36 -23.08 -5.14
N ASP A 3 21.76 -24.03 -4.28
CA ASP A 3 23.02 -24.77 -4.38
C ASP A 3 22.80 -26.07 -5.20
N ASP A 4 21.55 -26.55 -5.30
CA ASP A 4 21.13 -27.72 -6.09
C ASP A 4 20.30 -27.41 -7.36
N LYS A 5 19.78 -26.18 -7.49
CA LYS A 5 19.07 -25.62 -8.65
C LYS A 5 17.66 -26.14 -8.87
N ASP A 6 16.94 -26.45 -7.81
CA ASP A 6 15.49 -26.71 -7.88
C ASP A 6 14.63 -25.43 -7.92
N GLY A 7 15.23 -24.28 -7.61
CA GLY A 7 14.57 -22.98 -7.62
C GLY A 7 14.17 -22.46 -6.23
N PHE A 8 14.44 -23.22 -5.17
CA PHE A 8 14.24 -22.85 -3.79
C PHE A 8 15.59 -22.55 -3.12
N THR A 9 15.56 -21.97 -1.92
CA THR A 9 16.77 -21.65 -1.14
C THR A 9 16.47 -21.85 0.33
N GLU A 10 17.50 -21.93 1.18
CA GLU A 10 17.33 -21.98 2.64
C GLU A 10 16.43 -20.85 3.21
N ASN A 11 16.34 -19.69 2.55
CA ASN A 11 15.46 -18.58 2.95
C ASN A 11 14.05 -18.63 2.33
N SER A 12 13.80 -19.60 1.46
CA SER A 12 12.56 -19.80 0.71
C SER A 12 11.87 -21.11 1.11
N GLY A 13 12.20 -21.67 2.28
CA GLY A 13 11.54 -22.85 2.86
C GLY A 13 12.22 -24.19 2.56
N ASP A 14 13.32 -24.20 1.81
CA ASP A 14 14.08 -25.42 1.52
C ASP A 14 14.95 -25.83 2.73
N CYS A 15 14.71 -27.05 3.21
CA CYS A 15 15.33 -27.65 4.37
C CYS A 15 16.62 -28.44 4.05
N ASP A 16 16.94 -28.68 2.77
CA ASP A 16 18.23 -29.19 2.30
C ASP A 16 18.60 -28.64 0.90
N ASP A 17 19.15 -27.41 0.87
CA ASP A 17 19.67 -26.65 -0.30
C ASP A 17 20.81 -27.35 -1.08
N LYS A 18 21.00 -28.67 -0.90
CA LYS A 18 21.94 -29.51 -1.65
C LYS A 18 21.26 -30.71 -2.31
N ASN A 19 19.96 -30.88 -2.11
CA ASN A 19 19.18 -31.98 -2.60
C ASN A 19 17.93 -31.48 -3.35
N ALA A 20 18.00 -31.39 -4.68
CA ALA A 20 16.91 -30.92 -5.54
C ALA A 20 15.63 -31.79 -5.54
N GLU A 21 15.56 -32.82 -4.70
CA GLU A 21 14.35 -33.61 -4.41
C GLU A 21 13.68 -33.16 -3.09
N VAL A 22 14.22 -32.15 -2.40
CA VAL A 22 13.76 -31.61 -1.12
C VAL A 22 13.47 -30.11 -1.30
N TYR A 23 12.21 -29.73 -1.28
CA TYR A 23 11.75 -28.34 -1.44
C TYR A 23 10.30 -28.20 -0.97
N PRO A 24 9.81 -26.99 -0.63
CA PRO A 24 8.42 -26.78 -0.25
C PRO A 24 7.43 -27.35 -1.27
N ASP A 25 6.45 -28.14 -0.79
CA ASP A 25 5.46 -28.86 -1.62
C ASP A 25 6.03 -29.98 -2.50
N ALA A 26 7.25 -30.47 -2.23
CA ALA A 26 7.77 -31.66 -2.92
C ALA A 26 6.89 -32.88 -2.66
N ALA A 27 6.91 -33.82 -3.60
CA ALA A 27 6.20 -35.08 -3.39
C ALA A 27 7.00 -35.98 -2.46
N GLU A 28 6.47 -36.23 -1.27
CA GLU A 28 7.04 -37.12 -0.26
C GLU A 28 7.34 -38.54 -0.78
N ILE A 29 8.54 -39.02 -0.46
CA ILE A 29 8.96 -40.42 -0.66
C ILE A 29 8.87 -41.12 0.69
N CYS A 30 7.70 -41.69 0.93
CA CYS A 30 7.34 -42.22 2.24
C CYS A 30 8.41 -43.14 2.87
N GLY A 31 8.78 -42.87 4.12
CA GLY A 31 9.53 -43.76 5.01
C GLY A 31 10.98 -43.97 4.63
N ASP A 32 11.55 -43.09 3.81
CA ASP A 32 12.96 -43.12 3.44
C ASP A 32 13.88 -42.37 4.43
N GLY A 33 13.28 -41.71 5.43
CA GLY A 33 13.94 -40.94 6.47
C GLY A 33 14.35 -39.53 6.04
N VAL A 34 13.84 -39.06 4.90
CA VAL A 34 14.04 -37.71 4.37
C VAL A 34 12.66 -37.03 4.36
N ASP A 35 12.62 -35.81 4.89
CA ASP A 35 11.49 -34.89 4.78
C ASP A 35 11.73 -34.11 3.48
N GLN A 36 10.94 -34.41 2.45
CA GLN A 36 11.08 -33.82 1.12
C GLN A 36 10.32 -32.51 0.99
N ASP A 37 9.15 -32.37 1.62
CA ASP A 37 8.33 -31.16 1.50
C ASP A 37 8.63 -30.08 2.56
N CYS A 38 9.54 -30.39 3.48
CA CYS A 38 10.02 -29.50 4.54
C CYS A 38 8.96 -29.12 5.57
N ASP A 39 7.96 -29.98 5.78
CA ASP A 39 6.92 -29.82 6.81
C ASP A 39 7.36 -30.34 8.20
N ALA A 40 8.62 -30.77 8.33
CA ALA A 40 9.24 -31.40 9.49
C ALA A 40 8.84 -32.88 9.75
N ASN A 41 8.20 -33.54 8.79
CA ASN A 41 7.78 -34.93 8.86
C ASN A 41 8.14 -35.70 7.57
N ASP A 42 8.87 -36.82 7.71
CA ASP A 42 8.90 -37.83 6.64
C ASP A 42 7.56 -38.59 6.66
N LEU A 43 6.86 -38.60 5.52
CA LEU A 43 5.57 -39.26 5.36
C LEU A 43 5.65 -40.74 5.76
N ILE A 44 5.07 -41.07 6.91
CA ILE A 44 5.07 -42.44 7.44
C ILE A 44 4.25 -43.35 6.52
N CYS A 45 4.88 -44.37 5.91
CA CYS A 45 4.13 -45.33 5.09
C CYS A 45 3.13 -46.14 5.94
N VAL A 46 1.85 -45.83 5.86
CA VAL A 46 0.78 -46.74 6.32
C VAL A 46 0.24 -47.56 5.16
N SER A 47 0.96 -48.64 4.78
CA SER A 47 0.45 -49.85 4.12
C SER A 47 -0.71 -49.76 3.09
N GLU A 48 -0.76 -48.73 2.23
CA GLU A 48 -1.88 -48.53 1.29
C GLU A 48 -1.98 -49.64 0.22
N ASP A 49 -0.91 -50.41 0.02
CA ASP A 49 -0.84 -51.51 -0.96
C ASP A 49 -1.72 -52.74 -0.63
N LYS A 50 -2.36 -52.79 0.55
CA LYS A 50 -3.11 -53.97 1.03
C LYS A 50 -4.55 -53.66 1.45
N ASN A 51 -5.12 -52.54 1.00
CA ASN A 51 -6.53 -52.21 1.24
C ASN A 51 -7.49 -53.23 0.61
N GLU A 52 -7.06 -53.99 -0.40
CA GLU A 52 -7.86 -55.07 -0.97
C GLU A 52 -7.01 -56.31 -1.26
N VAL A 53 -7.62 -57.49 -1.14
CA VAL A 53 -7.01 -58.77 -1.52
C VAL A 53 -8.03 -59.66 -2.23
N THR A 54 -7.68 -60.13 -3.42
CA THR A 54 -8.42 -61.19 -4.12
C THR A 54 -7.74 -62.52 -3.85
N LEU A 55 -8.40 -63.37 -3.08
CA LEU A 55 -7.91 -64.70 -2.73
C LEU A 55 -8.02 -65.66 -3.92
N SER A 56 -7.15 -66.66 -3.99
CA SER A 56 -7.09 -67.60 -5.12
C SER A 56 -8.33 -68.51 -5.26
N ASN A 57 -9.20 -68.55 -4.26
CA ASN A 57 -10.52 -69.18 -4.33
C ASN A 57 -11.63 -68.23 -4.80
N GLY A 58 -11.29 -67.02 -5.26
CA GLY A 58 -12.18 -66.08 -5.90
C GLY A 58 -12.88 -65.09 -4.96
N PHE A 59 -12.60 -65.08 -3.66
CA PHE A 59 -13.20 -64.10 -2.76
C PHE A 59 -12.32 -62.86 -2.68
N LYS A 60 -12.94 -61.69 -2.86
CA LYS A 60 -12.29 -60.39 -2.65
C LYS A 60 -12.64 -59.88 -1.25
N VAL A 61 -11.65 -59.48 -0.49
CA VAL A 61 -11.81 -58.79 0.80
C VAL A 61 -11.21 -57.41 0.65
N SER A 62 -11.99 -56.38 1.00
CA SER A 62 -11.57 -54.98 0.98
C SER A 62 -11.70 -54.40 2.38
N PHE A 63 -10.65 -53.77 2.87
CA PHE A 63 -10.72 -52.83 3.98
C PHE A 63 -11.37 -51.55 3.47
N VAL A 64 -12.42 -51.11 4.15
CA VAL A 64 -13.22 -49.94 3.74
C VAL A 64 -12.75 -48.71 4.49
N GLU A 65 -12.77 -48.76 5.82
CA GLU A 65 -12.39 -47.65 6.68
C GLU A 65 -12.16 -48.13 8.12
N VAL A 66 -11.49 -47.30 8.91
CA VAL A 66 -11.48 -47.38 10.37
C VAL A 66 -12.01 -46.05 10.91
N VAL A 67 -12.95 -46.14 11.84
CA VAL A 67 -13.50 -44.98 12.56
C VAL A 67 -12.97 -45.02 13.99
N TYR A 68 -12.24 -44.00 14.39
CA TYR A 68 -11.76 -43.80 15.76
C TYR A 68 -12.85 -43.08 16.56
N ASN A 69 -13.56 -43.82 17.42
CA ASN A 69 -14.72 -43.31 18.13
C ASN A 69 -14.28 -42.44 19.34
N GLU A 70 -15.07 -41.41 19.67
CA GLU A 70 -14.83 -40.51 20.81
C GLU A 70 -14.74 -41.23 22.16
N ASP A 71 -15.39 -42.39 22.30
CA ASP A 71 -15.36 -43.19 23.52
C ASP A 71 -14.06 -43.99 23.73
N GLY A 72 -13.08 -43.79 22.83
CA GLY A 72 -11.77 -44.43 22.85
C GLY A 72 -11.73 -45.79 22.14
N THR A 73 -12.83 -46.24 21.52
CA THR A 73 -12.86 -47.48 20.73
C THR A 73 -12.58 -47.22 19.25
N SER A 74 -12.23 -48.26 18.48
CA SER A 74 -12.09 -48.13 17.01
C SER A 74 -13.00 -49.12 16.28
N THR A 75 -13.76 -48.66 15.29
CA THR A 75 -14.64 -49.48 14.46
C THR A 75 -14.02 -49.67 13.07
N TRP A 76 -13.65 -50.91 12.75
CA TRP A 76 -13.05 -51.28 11.47
C TRP A 76 -14.10 -51.90 10.57
N LYS A 77 -14.16 -51.47 9.32
CA LYS A 77 -15.13 -51.93 8.32
C LYS A 77 -14.44 -52.64 7.17
N TYR A 78 -15.00 -53.78 6.79
CA TYR A 78 -14.54 -54.61 5.68
C TYR A 78 -15.71 -54.96 4.77
N ALA A 79 -15.45 -55.09 3.47
CA ALA A 79 -16.37 -55.63 2.49
C ALA A 79 -15.82 -56.95 1.94
N VAL A 80 -16.69 -57.93 1.76
CA VAL A 80 -16.34 -59.20 1.10
C VAL A 80 -17.26 -59.39 -0.10
N GLU A 81 -16.69 -59.81 -1.23
CA GLU A 81 -17.41 -60.06 -2.48
C GLU A 81 -16.98 -61.41 -3.08
N GLU A 82 -17.97 -62.16 -3.61
CA GLU A 82 -17.73 -63.34 -4.44
C GLU A 82 -17.44 -62.92 -5.90
N MET A 83 -16.21 -63.12 -6.37
CA MET A 83 -15.88 -62.93 -7.78
C MET A 83 -16.49 -64.07 -8.64
N PRO A 84 -16.61 -63.93 -9.97
CA PRO A 84 -17.26 -64.93 -10.83
C PRO A 84 -16.71 -66.36 -10.76
N GLU A 85 -15.47 -66.53 -10.29
CA GLU A 85 -14.81 -67.83 -10.12
C GLU A 85 -15.02 -68.45 -8.74
N ALA A 86 -15.53 -67.66 -7.79
CA ALA A 86 -15.80 -68.07 -6.42
C ALA A 86 -17.03 -68.98 -6.34
N LYS A 87 -17.08 -69.79 -5.29
CA LYS A 87 -18.23 -70.66 -5.00
C LYS A 87 -18.42 -70.82 -3.51
N ASP A 88 -19.65 -70.62 -3.07
CA ASP A 88 -20.17 -71.07 -1.77
C ASP A 88 -19.29 -70.61 -0.59
N LEU A 89 -19.08 -69.29 -0.41
CA LEU A 89 -18.43 -68.80 0.81
C LEU A 89 -19.21 -69.34 2.03
N SER A 90 -18.51 -70.05 2.92
CA SER A 90 -19.09 -70.55 4.16
C SER A 90 -18.79 -69.60 5.32
N ASN A 91 -17.52 -69.22 5.44
CA ASN A 91 -17.05 -68.24 6.40
C ASN A 91 -15.73 -67.63 5.96
N TRP A 92 -15.37 -66.56 6.64
CA TRP A 92 -14.05 -65.98 6.56
C TRP A 92 -13.58 -65.55 7.95
N VAL A 93 -12.26 -65.44 8.10
CA VAL A 93 -11.58 -65.17 9.37
C VAL A 93 -10.59 -64.04 9.14
N LEU A 94 -10.66 -63.00 9.98
CA LEU A 94 -9.65 -61.95 10.07
C LEU A 94 -8.76 -62.23 11.28
N GLU A 95 -7.44 -62.25 11.08
CA GLU A 95 -6.48 -62.37 12.18
C GLU A 95 -6.49 -61.11 13.02
N LEU A 96 -6.59 -61.29 14.35
CA LEU A 96 -6.48 -60.19 15.31
C LEU A 96 -5.26 -60.42 16.19
N PRO A 97 -4.38 -59.43 16.37
CA PRO A 97 -3.25 -59.54 17.28
C PRO A 97 -3.71 -59.78 18.73
N ALA A 98 -2.88 -60.43 19.54
CA ALA A 98 -3.25 -60.79 20.92
C ALA A 98 -3.45 -59.59 21.88
N CYS A 99 -3.02 -58.40 21.47
CA CYS A 99 -3.15 -57.14 22.22
C CYS A 99 -4.53 -56.49 22.08
N VAL A 100 -5.28 -56.79 21.02
CA VAL A 100 -6.57 -56.14 20.74
C VAL A 100 -7.70 -56.93 21.40
N THR A 101 -8.68 -56.22 21.96
CA THR A 101 -9.89 -56.83 22.53
C THR A 101 -11.10 -56.46 21.69
N VAL A 102 -11.90 -57.45 21.30
CA VAL A 102 -13.15 -57.21 20.56
C VAL A 102 -14.26 -56.81 21.53
N GLY A 103 -14.79 -55.60 21.35
CA GLY A 103 -15.94 -55.09 22.08
C GLY A 103 -17.27 -55.53 21.46
N ASP A 104 -17.40 -55.34 20.15
CA ASP A 104 -18.57 -55.75 19.35
C ASP A 104 -18.17 -56.06 17.90
N ALA A 105 -19.03 -56.76 17.17
CA ALA A 105 -18.87 -56.98 15.74
C ALA A 105 -20.20 -57.35 15.07
N ALA A 106 -20.33 -57.01 13.80
CA ALA A 106 -21.50 -57.34 12.99
C ALA A 106 -21.08 -57.83 11.59
N PRO A 107 -21.88 -58.66 10.91
CA PRO A 107 -23.01 -59.45 11.40
C PRO A 107 -22.56 -60.52 12.44
N VAL A 108 -23.42 -61.50 12.75
CA VAL A 108 -23.15 -62.56 13.74
C VAL A 108 -21.74 -63.14 13.59
N PHE A 109 -20.98 -63.14 14.68
CA PHE A 109 -19.57 -63.48 14.68
C PHE A 109 -19.23 -64.51 15.77
N GLU A 110 -18.05 -65.10 15.64
CA GLU A 110 -17.41 -66.00 16.60
C GLU A 110 -15.94 -65.57 16.78
N LEU A 111 -15.46 -65.48 18.02
CA LEU A 111 -14.04 -65.33 18.29
C LEU A 111 -13.35 -66.70 18.27
N VAL A 112 -12.31 -66.84 17.48
CA VAL A 112 -11.61 -68.10 17.21
C VAL A 112 -10.15 -68.00 17.67
N SER A 113 -9.63 -69.06 18.29
CA SER A 113 -8.26 -69.09 18.80
C SER A 113 -7.68 -70.50 18.91
N PRO A 114 -7.13 -71.07 17.82
CA PRO A 114 -7.28 -70.66 16.42
C PRO A 114 -8.53 -71.27 15.77
N ASP A 115 -8.94 -70.75 14.61
CA ASP A 115 -9.98 -71.40 13.79
C ASP A 115 -9.50 -72.80 13.35
N PRO A 116 -10.33 -73.85 13.48
CA PRO A 116 -9.94 -75.22 13.12
C PRO A 116 -9.56 -75.44 11.65
N ASN A 117 -10.02 -74.58 10.73
CA ASN A 117 -9.76 -74.73 9.29
C ASN A 117 -8.67 -73.76 8.81
N ALA A 118 -8.72 -72.49 9.23
CA ALA A 118 -7.81 -71.44 8.80
C ALA A 118 -6.53 -71.34 9.65
N GLY A 119 -6.57 -71.79 10.91
CA GLY A 119 -5.42 -71.71 11.82
C GLY A 119 -5.09 -70.29 12.29
N LEU A 120 -5.98 -69.32 12.07
CA LEU A 120 -5.84 -67.93 12.51
C LEU A 120 -6.51 -67.73 13.87
N ASN A 121 -5.93 -66.85 14.70
CA ASN A 121 -6.60 -66.34 15.91
C ASN A 121 -7.23 -64.99 15.57
N GLY A 122 -8.51 -64.80 15.87
CA GLY A 122 -9.18 -63.54 15.59
C GLY A 122 -10.69 -63.69 15.53
N ILE A 123 -11.31 -63.03 14.56
CA ILE A 123 -12.76 -62.98 14.40
C ILE A 123 -13.19 -63.73 13.16
N LYS A 124 -14.28 -64.48 13.27
CA LYS A 124 -14.86 -65.29 12.22
C LYS A 124 -16.32 -64.92 12.00
N TRP A 125 -16.68 -64.72 10.73
CA TRP A 125 -18.06 -64.52 10.32
C TRP A 125 -18.54 -65.69 9.46
N GLU A 126 -19.64 -66.31 9.88
CA GLU A 126 -20.36 -67.29 9.06
C GLU A 126 -21.35 -66.54 8.16
N VAL A 127 -21.38 -66.88 6.88
CA VAL A 127 -22.31 -66.30 5.90
C VAL A 127 -23.37 -67.33 5.52
N THR A 128 -24.50 -66.87 4.97
CA THR A 128 -25.58 -67.76 4.55
C THR A 128 -25.28 -68.39 3.20
N ASP A 129 -25.92 -69.53 2.93
CA ASP A 129 -26.03 -70.06 1.57
C ASP A 129 -26.54 -68.95 0.63
N GLU A 130 -25.97 -68.83 -0.58
CA GLU A 130 -26.23 -67.77 -1.57
C GLU A 130 -25.58 -66.39 -1.29
N PHE A 131 -24.53 -66.32 -0.47
CA PHE A 131 -23.72 -65.09 -0.32
C PHE A 131 -23.22 -64.57 -1.68
N GLN A 132 -23.12 -63.24 -1.82
CA GLN A 132 -22.58 -62.57 -3.02
C GLN A 132 -21.71 -61.40 -2.61
N THR A 133 -22.20 -60.57 -1.69
CA THR A 133 -21.45 -59.50 -1.07
C THR A 133 -21.97 -59.22 0.33
N GLY A 134 -21.13 -58.66 1.21
CA GLY A 134 -21.51 -58.26 2.55
C GLY A 134 -20.50 -57.30 3.16
N GLU A 135 -20.98 -56.50 4.10
CA GLU A 135 -20.17 -55.64 4.95
C GLU A 135 -20.05 -56.24 6.34
N PHE A 136 -18.87 -56.09 6.93
CA PHE A 136 -18.51 -56.65 8.22
C PHE A 136 -17.79 -55.60 9.03
N THR A 137 -18.17 -55.46 10.29
CA THR A 137 -17.58 -54.49 11.20
C THR A 137 -17.06 -55.16 12.45
N ILE A 138 -16.01 -54.59 13.01
CA ILE A 138 -15.47 -54.96 14.31
C ILE A 138 -15.10 -53.71 15.09
N THR A 139 -15.64 -53.60 16.30
CA THR A 139 -15.30 -52.55 17.26
C THR A 139 -14.33 -53.09 18.30
N LEU A 140 -13.17 -52.45 18.39
CA LEU A 140 -12.06 -52.81 19.28
C LEU A 140 -12.01 -51.86 20.47
N ASP A 141 -11.46 -52.35 21.58
CA ASP A 141 -11.39 -51.68 22.88
C ASP A 141 -10.61 -50.37 22.93
N LYS A 142 -9.75 -50.13 21.93
CA LYS A 142 -8.83 -48.99 21.87
C LYS A 142 -8.70 -48.46 20.45
N LEU A 143 -8.02 -47.33 20.33
CA LEU A 143 -7.59 -46.72 19.07
C LEU A 143 -6.35 -47.47 18.58
N TRP A 144 -6.52 -48.51 17.78
CA TRP A 144 -5.39 -49.29 17.25
C TRP A 144 -4.93 -48.72 15.92
N ASP A 145 -3.62 -48.67 15.71
CA ASP A 145 -3.05 -48.26 14.43
C ASP A 145 -3.22 -49.35 13.37
N LYS A 146 -3.00 -49.03 12.10
CA LYS A 146 -3.09 -49.96 10.97
C LYS A 146 -1.83 -50.82 10.87
N ALA A 147 -2.03 -52.09 10.53
CA ALA A 147 -0.97 -53.02 10.18
C ALA A 147 -1.47 -54.03 9.14
N THR A 148 -0.53 -54.77 8.53
CA THR A 148 -0.89 -55.92 7.70
C THR A 148 -1.20 -57.13 8.59
N VAL A 149 -2.43 -57.64 8.49
CA VAL A 149 -2.89 -58.86 9.17
C VAL A 149 -3.26 -59.94 8.16
N LYS A 150 -3.33 -61.20 8.59
CA LYS A 150 -3.81 -62.28 7.72
C LYS A 150 -5.32 -62.32 7.65
N VAL A 151 -5.82 -62.71 6.50
CA VAL A 151 -7.23 -63.04 6.29
C VAL A 151 -7.35 -64.42 5.66
N ALA A 152 -8.41 -65.16 5.96
CA ALA A 152 -8.70 -66.43 5.33
C ALA A 152 -10.17 -66.52 4.93
N ALA A 153 -10.44 -67.03 3.73
CA ALA A 153 -11.81 -67.32 3.28
C ALA A 153 -11.97 -68.81 2.98
N LYS A 154 -13.10 -69.38 3.42
CA LYS A 154 -13.45 -70.78 3.23
C LYS A 154 -14.61 -70.91 2.25
N GLY A 155 -14.28 -71.37 1.04
CA GLY A 155 -15.25 -71.94 0.10
C GLY A 155 -15.13 -73.46 0.10
N PRO A 156 -14.92 -74.12 -1.07
CA PRO A 156 -14.57 -75.55 -1.14
C PRO A 156 -13.24 -75.85 -0.44
N ASP A 157 -12.29 -74.91 -0.52
CA ASP A 157 -10.99 -74.92 0.12
C ASP A 157 -10.81 -73.65 0.97
N VAL A 158 -9.87 -73.70 1.93
CA VAL A 158 -9.46 -72.53 2.72
C VAL A 158 -8.24 -71.89 2.08
N VAL A 159 -8.31 -70.59 1.81
CA VAL A 159 -7.21 -69.80 1.23
C VAL A 159 -6.89 -68.63 2.15
N LEU A 160 -5.60 -68.35 2.34
CA LEU A 160 -5.10 -67.22 3.11
C LEU A 160 -4.65 -66.08 2.19
N GLY A 161 -4.73 -64.86 2.71
CA GLY A 161 -4.17 -63.63 2.14
C GLY A 161 -3.75 -62.67 3.25
N GLU A 162 -3.44 -61.44 2.86
CA GLU A 162 -3.04 -60.35 3.73
C GLU A 162 -3.88 -59.14 3.41
N ILE A 163 -4.29 -58.41 4.44
CA ILE A 163 -5.11 -57.21 4.32
C ILE A 163 -4.75 -56.23 5.45
N VAL A 164 -5.10 -54.97 5.29
CA VAL A 164 -5.05 -53.99 6.40
C VAL A 164 -5.95 -54.45 7.54
N GLY A 165 -5.47 -54.31 8.78
CA GLY A 165 -6.21 -54.56 10.01
C GLY A 165 -5.52 -53.93 11.21
N PRO A 166 -5.98 -54.23 12.44
CA PRO A 166 -5.47 -53.56 13.63
C PRO A 166 -4.07 -54.06 14.02
N SER A 167 -3.23 -53.15 14.50
CA SER A 167 -1.88 -53.40 15.02
C SER A 167 -1.89 -53.62 16.55
N CYS A 168 -0.69 -53.71 17.15
CA CYS A 168 -0.51 -53.66 18.61
C CYS A 168 0.01 -52.31 19.11
N GLU A 169 -0.12 -51.29 18.29
CA GLU A 169 0.26 -49.91 18.57
C GLU A 169 -1.00 -49.07 18.69
N GLU A 170 -1.09 -48.29 19.76
CA GLU A 170 -2.25 -47.44 20.04
C GLU A 170 -2.01 -46.08 19.38
N VAL A 171 -2.98 -45.58 18.62
CA VAL A 171 -2.93 -44.24 18.03
C VAL A 171 -3.16 -43.22 19.16
N VAL A 172 -2.27 -42.25 19.24
CA VAL A 172 -2.40 -41.10 20.13
C VAL A 172 -2.62 -39.87 19.25
N PHE A 173 -3.78 -39.23 19.38
CA PHE A 173 -4.04 -37.93 18.80
C PHE A 173 -3.64 -36.91 19.86
N GLU A 174 -2.44 -36.37 19.74
CA GLU A 174 -2.01 -35.23 20.54
C GLU A 174 -2.56 -33.95 19.89
N ASP A 175 -2.88 -32.96 20.71
CA ASP A 175 -3.25 -31.60 20.30
C ASP A 175 -1.94 -30.80 20.40
N ALA A 176 -1.24 -30.65 19.27
CA ALA A 176 0.15 -30.22 19.29
C ALA A 176 0.30 -28.71 19.56
N ASP A 177 -0.65 -27.90 19.14
CA ASP A 177 -0.68 -26.45 19.36
C ASP A 177 -1.53 -25.99 20.58
N ALA A 178 -2.29 -26.91 21.17
CA ALA A 178 -3.15 -26.71 22.33
C ALA A 178 -4.38 -25.80 22.09
N ASP A 179 -4.92 -25.79 20.88
CA ASP A 179 -6.14 -25.05 20.51
C ASP A 179 -7.45 -25.78 20.89
N GLY A 180 -7.34 -27.07 21.22
CA GLY A 180 -8.44 -27.95 21.62
C GLY A 180 -9.07 -28.76 20.48
N PHE A 181 -8.55 -28.65 19.27
CA PHE A 181 -8.81 -29.52 18.13
C PHE A 181 -7.58 -30.42 17.91
N THR A 182 -7.82 -31.53 17.22
CA THR A 182 -6.76 -32.41 16.77
C THR A 182 -7.00 -32.70 15.29
N VAL A 183 -6.04 -33.29 14.59
CA VAL A 183 -6.26 -33.85 13.24
C VAL A 183 -7.49 -34.76 13.14
N ARG A 184 -7.90 -35.40 14.25
CA ARG A 184 -9.13 -36.22 14.30
C ARG A 184 -10.39 -35.37 14.38
N ASP A 185 -10.31 -34.23 15.06
CA ASP A 185 -11.44 -33.33 15.27
C ASP A 185 -11.67 -32.40 14.06
N GLY A 186 -10.84 -32.51 13.02
CA GLY A 186 -10.96 -31.81 11.75
C GLY A 186 -9.90 -30.73 11.53
N ASP A 187 -8.88 -30.68 12.39
CA ASP A 187 -7.75 -29.77 12.24
C ASP A 187 -6.89 -30.14 11.03
N CYS A 188 -6.69 -29.17 10.14
CA CYS A 188 -5.90 -29.31 8.93
C CYS A 188 -4.43 -28.84 9.11
N ASP A 189 -4.09 -28.18 10.23
CA ASP A 189 -2.72 -27.86 10.64
C ASP A 189 -2.61 -27.86 12.18
N ASP A 190 -2.44 -29.05 12.76
CA ASP A 190 -2.36 -29.31 14.21
C ASP A 190 -1.15 -28.62 14.91
N ALA A 191 -0.25 -28.02 14.12
CA ALA A 191 0.88 -27.25 14.62
C ALA A 191 0.55 -25.75 14.76
N ASN A 192 -0.63 -25.31 14.33
CA ASN A 192 -1.01 -23.92 14.23
C ASN A 192 -2.42 -23.65 14.77
N ALA A 193 -2.47 -23.13 15.99
CA ALA A 193 -3.73 -22.91 16.73
C ALA A 193 -4.72 -21.94 16.07
N ASP A 194 -4.31 -21.21 15.02
CA ASP A 194 -5.18 -20.32 14.24
C ASP A 194 -5.89 -21.02 13.07
N ILE A 195 -5.43 -22.22 12.67
CA ILE A 195 -6.01 -23.07 11.63
C ILE A 195 -6.75 -24.22 12.31
N ARG A 196 -8.09 -24.21 12.26
CA ARG A 196 -8.94 -25.19 12.94
C ARG A 196 -10.38 -25.12 12.44
N PRO A 197 -11.20 -26.15 12.64
CA PRO A 197 -12.63 -26.07 12.36
C PRO A 197 -13.31 -24.84 12.98
N ASP A 198 -14.16 -24.18 12.19
CA ASP A 198 -14.89 -22.96 12.57
C ASP A 198 -13.98 -21.74 12.87
N ALA A 199 -12.71 -21.72 12.46
CA ALA A 199 -11.89 -20.51 12.51
C ALA A 199 -12.46 -19.40 11.62
N GLU A 200 -12.06 -18.16 11.90
CA GLU A 200 -12.40 -17.01 11.04
C GLU A 200 -11.41 -16.94 9.89
N GLU A 201 -11.93 -16.87 8.67
CA GLU A 201 -11.11 -16.83 7.46
C GLU A 201 -10.44 -15.47 7.28
N VAL A 202 -9.15 -15.50 6.93
CA VAL A 202 -8.46 -14.34 6.37
C VAL A 202 -8.54 -14.48 4.86
N CYS A 203 -9.51 -13.78 4.27
CA CYS A 203 -9.79 -13.95 2.85
C CYS A 203 -8.58 -13.66 1.94
N GLY A 204 -8.38 -14.49 0.92
CA GLY A 204 -7.44 -14.26 -0.18
C GLY A 204 -5.97 -14.38 0.19
N ASP A 205 -5.64 -14.99 1.35
CA ASP A 205 -4.26 -15.26 1.76
C ASP A 205 -3.76 -16.67 1.37
N ALA A 206 -4.61 -17.42 0.66
CA ALA A 206 -4.40 -18.80 0.21
C ALA A 206 -4.28 -19.86 1.32
N VAL A 207 -4.68 -19.51 2.55
CA VAL A 207 -4.73 -20.43 3.69
C VAL A 207 -6.20 -20.72 4.02
N ASP A 208 -6.56 -21.99 4.16
CA ASP A 208 -7.88 -22.43 4.61
C ASP A 208 -7.85 -22.52 6.14
N GLN A 209 -8.14 -21.41 6.82
CA GLN A 209 -8.03 -21.38 8.28
C GLN A 209 -9.14 -22.20 8.94
N ASN A 210 -10.31 -22.29 8.32
CA ASN A 210 -11.47 -22.96 8.92
C ASN A 210 -11.59 -24.46 8.56
N CYS A 211 -10.66 -24.97 7.75
CA CYS A 211 -10.58 -26.35 7.27
C CYS A 211 -11.83 -26.83 6.50
N ASP A 212 -12.53 -25.95 5.77
CA ASP A 212 -13.68 -26.31 4.93
C ASP A 212 -13.30 -26.72 3.49
N GLY A 213 -12.01 -26.62 3.17
CA GLY A 213 -11.42 -26.92 1.88
C GLY A 213 -11.29 -25.70 0.95
N ASN A 214 -11.58 -24.49 1.41
CA ASN A 214 -11.54 -23.27 0.59
C ASN A 214 -11.07 -22.05 1.41
N ASP A 215 -10.10 -21.31 0.86
CA ASP A 215 -9.82 -19.93 1.29
C ASP A 215 -10.99 -19.01 0.88
N ALA A 216 -11.48 -18.20 1.82
CA ALA A 216 -12.52 -17.23 1.57
C ALA A 216 -12.10 -16.18 0.53
N ILE A 217 -13.00 -15.82 -0.39
CA ILE A 217 -12.76 -14.73 -1.34
C ILE A 217 -13.11 -13.40 -0.67
N CYS A 218 -12.20 -12.42 -0.74
CA CYS A 218 -12.47 -11.10 -0.17
C CYS A 218 -13.63 -10.40 -0.88
N PRO A 219 -14.51 -9.70 -0.13
CA PRO A 219 -15.60 -8.92 -0.74
C PRO A 219 -15.11 -7.92 -1.79
N GLU A 220 -14.00 -7.22 -1.50
CA GLU A 220 -13.35 -6.21 -2.35
C GLU A 220 -12.72 -6.81 -3.63
N ALA A 221 -12.72 -8.14 -3.78
CA ALA A 221 -12.23 -8.85 -4.97
C ALA A 221 -13.39 -9.37 -5.84
N ILE A 222 -14.63 -9.01 -5.52
CA ILE A 222 -15.82 -9.38 -6.28
C ILE A 222 -16.21 -8.17 -7.13
N ASP A 223 -16.12 -8.33 -8.43
CA ASP A 223 -16.65 -7.41 -9.44
C ASP A 223 -18.19 -7.44 -9.39
N ASP A 224 -18.77 -6.56 -8.57
CA ASP A 224 -20.16 -6.60 -8.14
C ASP A 224 -21.10 -6.12 -9.26
N ASP A 225 -20.65 -5.17 -10.06
CA ASP A 225 -21.39 -4.60 -11.20
C ASP A 225 -21.06 -5.21 -12.57
N LYS A 226 -19.93 -5.91 -12.68
CA LYS A 226 -19.48 -6.67 -13.87
C LYS A 226 -18.92 -5.83 -14.99
N ASP A 227 -18.28 -4.72 -14.69
CA ASP A 227 -17.51 -3.96 -15.67
C ASP A 227 -16.09 -4.51 -15.93
N GLY A 228 -15.62 -5.40 -15.04
CA GLY A 228 -14.34 -6.08 -15.14
C GLY A 228 -13.22 -5.47 -14.30
N VAL A 229 -13.53 -4.53 -13.41
CA VAL A 229 -12.65 -3.99 -12.38
C VAL A 229 -13.27 -4.28 -11.01
N THR A 230 -12.47 -4.33 -9.95
CA THR A 230 -12.92 -4.54 -8.57
C THR A 230 -12.49 -3.35 -7.71
N GLU A 231 -13.03 -3.20 -6.50
CA GLU A 231 -12.53 -2.22 -5.52
C GLU A 231 -11.00 -2.32 -5.34
N ASN A 232 -10.45 -3.54 -5.32
CA ASN A 232 -9.00 -3.78 -5.23
C ASN A 232 -8.20 -3.37 -6.47
N ASP A 233 -8.82 -3.41 -7.65
CA ASP A 233 -8.21 -3.00 -8.91
C ASP A 233 -8.41 -1.49 -9.20
N GLY A 234 -8.99 -0.75 -8.25
CA GLY A 234 -9.12 0.70 -8.27
C GLY A 234 -10.50 1.23 -8.64
N ASP A 235 -11.54 0.39 -8.60
CA ASP A 235 -12.91 0.86 -8.72
C ASP A 235 -13.35 1.63 -7.46
N CYS A 236 -13.86 2.83 -7.66
CA CYS A 236 -14.34 3.72 -6.60
C CYS A 236 -15.84 3.59 -6.30
N ASP A 237 -16.62 2.86 -7.13
CA ASP A 237 -18.01 2.48 -6.91
C ASP A 237 -18.35 1.17 -7.65
N ASP A 238 -17.87 0.03 -7.11
CA ASP A 238 -18.02 -1.36 -7.63
C ASP A 238 -19.49 -1.85 -7.70
N ALA A 239 -20.45 -0.98 -7.39
CA ALA A 239 -21.87 -1.22 -7.58
C ALA A 239 -22.42 -0.57 -8.88
N ASN A 240 -21.60 0.13 -9.65
CA ASN A 240 -22.01 0.99 -10.76
C ASN A 240 -21.09 0.88 -11.99
N LEU A 241 -21.52 0.08 -12.98
CA LEU A 241 -20.73 -0.26 -14.19
C LEU A 241 -20.19 0.91 -15.04
N ASN A 242 -20.57 2.15 -14.73
CA ASN A 242 -20.10 3.34 -15.43
C ASN A 242 -19.02 4.09 -14.64
N VAL A 243 -18.62 3.59 -13.47
CA VAL A 243 -17.59 4.14 -12.60
C VAL A 243 -16.49 3.11 -12.53
N TYR A 244 -15.34 3.39 -13.16
CA TYR A 244 -14.16 2.54 -13.15
C TYR A 244 -12.94 3.30 -13.66
N PRO A 245 -11.71 2.85 -13.35
CA PRO A 245 -10.48 3.39 -13.92
C PRO A 245 -10.55 3.55 -15.45
N ALA A 246 -10.40 4.79 -15.91
CA ALA A 246 -10.48 5.19 -17.32
C ALA A 246 -11.89 5.13 -17.96
N ALA A 247 -12.96 5.13 -17.17
CA ALA A 247 -14.29 5.46 -17.67
C ALA A 247 -14.30 6.88 -18.29
N ALA A 248 -15.28 7.13 -19.15
CA ALA A 248 -15.45 8.46 -19.73
C ALA A 248 -16.21 9.36 -18.75
N GLU A 249 -15.62 10.50 -18.43
CA GLU A 249 -16.19 11.50 -17.53
C GLU A 249 -17.43 12.18 -18.12
N ILE A 250 -18.46 12.33 -17.28
CA ILE A 250 -19.61 13.19 -17.55
C ILE A 250 -19.39 14.45 -16.72
N CYS A 251 -18.88 15.50 -17.37
CA CYS A 251 -18.46 16.69 -16.66
C CYS A 251 -19.58 17.32 -15.79
N GLY A 252 -19.24 17.70 -14.57
CA GLY A 252 -20.07 18.52 -13.69
C GLY A 252 -21.33 17.84 -13.16
N ASP A 253 -21.41 16.50 -13.21
CA ASP A 253 -22.54 15.74 -12.66
C ASP A 253 -22.33 15.33 -11.18
N GLY A 254 -21.14 15.59 -10.63
CA GLY A 254 -20.74 15.34 -9.26
C GLY A 254 -20.28 13.92 -8.99
N ILE A 255 -20.05 13.11 -10.02
CA ILE A 255 -19.54 11.74 -9.92
C ILE A 255 -18.18 11.69 -10.61
N ASP A 256 -17.15 11.23 -9.90
CA ASP A 256 -15.86 10.85 -10.49
C ASP A 256 -16.04 9.46 -11.12
N GLN A 257 -16.28 9.40 -12.42
CA GLN A 257 -16.51 8.13 -13.12
C GLN A 257 -15.20 7.40 -13.38
N ASN A 258 -14.11 8.12 -13.60
CA ASN A 258 -12.85 7.53 -14.01
C ASN A 258 -11.92 7.15 -12.82
N CYS A 259 -12.36 7.45 -11.59
CA CYS A 259 -11.68 7.21 -10.32
C CYS A 259 -10.29 7.89 -10.20
N ASP A 260 -10.10 9.06 -10.82
CA ASP A 260 -8.85 9.84 -10.72
C ASP A 260 -8.83 10.82 -9.54
N GLY A 261 -9.96 10.92 -8.82
CA GLY A 261 -10.14 11.72 -7.61
C GLY A 261 -10.91 13.02 -7.83
N GLU A 262 -11.28 13.37 -9.07
CA GLU A 262 -11.95 14.63 -9.39
C GLU A 262 -13.04 14.42 -10.48
N ASP A 263 -14.21 15.05 -10.30
CA ASP A 263 -15.20 15.18 -11.39
C ASP A 263 -14.70 16.24 -12.38
N THR A 264 -14.62 15.89 -13.66
CA THR A 264 -14.18 16.82 -14.70
C THR A 264 -15.11 18.03 -14.79
N ILE A 265 -14.58 19.25 -14.72
CA ILE A 265 -15.39 20.47 -14.91
C ILE A 265 -15.76 20.63 -16.39
N CYS A 266 -16.99 21.03 -16.70
CA CYS A 266 -17.40 21.29 -18.08
C CYS A 266 -16.68 22.52 -18.63
N VAL A 267 -16.31 22.49 -19.92
CA VAL A 267 -15.60 23.59 -20.58
C VAL A 267 -16.39 24.92 -20.49
N GLU A 268 -17.71 24.85 -20.55
CA GLU A 268 -18.63 26.00 -20.47
C GLU A 268 -18.75 26.59 -19.03
N ASP A 269 -18.14 25.93 -18.04
CA ASP A 269 -18.04 26.35 -16.64
C ASP A 269 -16.62 26.79 -16.26
N ILE A 270 -15.72 26.89 -17.24
CA ILE A 270 -14.38 27.45 -17.06
C ILE A 270 -14.46 28.93 -17.41
N ASP A 271 -14.07 29.77 -16.46
CA ASP A 271 -13.85 31.20 -16.67
C ASP A 271 -12.49 31.37 -17.38
N ASP A 272 -12.54 31.55 -18.70
CA ASP A 272 -11.38 31.47 -19.58
C ASP A 272 -10.56 32.78 -19.57
N ASP A 273 -11.15 33.90 -19.12
CA ASP A 273 -10.53 35.23 -19.07
C ASP A 273 -10.34 35.83 -17.65
N GLY A 274 -10.97 35.24 -16.64
CA GLY A 274 -10.79 35.54 -15.22
C GLY A 274 -11.73 36.60 -14.64
N ASP A 275 -12.87 36.90 -15.28
CA ASP A 275 -13.82 37.91 -14.81
C ASP A 275 -14.94 37.39 -13.87
N THR A 276 -14.89 36.10 -13.54
CA THR A 276 -15.83 35.34 -12.70
C THR A 276 -17.16 34.94 -13.34
N PHE A 277 -17.35 35.27 -14.61
CA PHE A 277 -18.45 34.78 -15.43
C PHE A 277 -17.93 33.75 -16.44
N THR A 278 -18.79 32.80 -16.78
CA THR A 278 -18.57 31.81 -17.83
C THR A 278 -19.72 31.86 -18.83
N GLU A 279 -19.58 31.22 -20.00
CA GLU A 279 -20.64 31.07 -21.00
C GLU A 279 -21.98 30.63 -20.37
N ASN A 280 -21.95 29.70 -19.40
CA ASN A 280 -23.15 29.20 -18.71
C ASN A 280 -23.77 30.18 -17.73
N THR A 281 -23.01 31.15 -17.23
CA THR A 281 -23.50 32.20 -16.33
C THR A 281 -23.94 33.48 -17.05
N GLY A 282 -23.85 33.49 -18.39
CA GLY A 282 -24.37 34.54 -19.24
C GLY A 282 -23.31 35.39 -19.92
N ASP A 283 -22.04 35.00 -19.83
CA ASP A 283 -20.98 35.63 -20.61
C ASP A 283 -21.18 35.38 -22.11
N CYS A 284 -21.19 36.45 -22.89
CA CYS A 284 -21.34 36.42 -24.33
C CYS A 284 -20.00 36.34 -25.08
N ASN A 285 -18.87 36.49 -24.40
CA ASN A 285 -17.51 36.27 -24.89
C ASN A 285 -16.52 35.98 -23.74
N ASP A 286 -16.51 34.74 -23.25
CA ASP A 286 -15.68 34.16 -22.16
C ASP A 286 -14.15 34.15 -22.44
N ALA A 287 -13.67 34.94 -23.40
CA ALA A 287 -12.26 35.08 -23.72
C ALA A 287 -11.79 36.53 -23.59
N ASP A 288 -12.63 37.42 -23.08
CA ASP A 288 -12.41 38.86 -22.92
C ASP A 288 -13.07 39.37 -21.62
N ALA A 289 -12.27 39.49 -20.56
CA ALA A 289 -12.69 39.88 -19.20
C ALA A 289 -13.32 41.29 -19.07
N THR A 290 -13.49 41.99 -20.19
CA THR A 290 -14.22 43.26 -20.28
C THR A 290 -15.66 43.10 -20.75
N ILE A 291 -16.06 41.88 -21.15
CA ILE A 291 -17.38 41.55 -21.68
C ILE A 291 -18.03 40.52 -20.76
N TYR A 292 -18.97 40.95 -19.93
CA TYR A 292 -19.68 40.09 -18.98
C TYR A 292 -21.02 40.68 -18.59
N PRO A 293 -21.95 39.88 -18.01
CA PRO A 293 -23.23 40.39 -17.54
C PRO A 293 -23.10 41.63 -16.63
N ASN A 294 -23.68 42.76 -17.05
CA ASN A 294 -23.62 44.06 -16.36
C ASN A 294 -22.24 44.75 -16.36
N ALA A 295 -21.34 44.44 -17.30
CA ALA A 295 -20.13 45.23 -17.52
C ALA A 295 -20.45 46.69 -17.89
N GLY A 296 -19.45 47.57 -17.76
CA GLY A 296 -19.60 48.95 -18.22
C GLY A 296 -19.57 49.04 -19.74
N GLU A 297 -20.63 49.53 -20.36
CA GLU A 297 -20.68 49.69 -21.82
C GLU A 297 -19.87 50.90 -22.31
N VAL A 298 -19.10 50.70 -23.39
CA VAL A 298 -18.50 51.80 -24.15
C VAL A 298 -19.48 52.17 -25.26
N CYS A 299 -20.15 53.30 -25.10
CA CYS A 299 -21.24 53.65 -26.00
C CYS A 299 -20.80 53.79 -27.47
N GLY A 300 -21.50 53.12 -28.38
CA GLY A 300 -21.41 53.31 -29.82
C GLY A 300 -20.17 52.71 -30.49
N ASP A 301 -19.45 51.82 -29.80
CA ASP A 301 -18.31 51.10 -30.36
C ASP A 301 -18.72 49.83 -31.13
N GLY A 302 -19.98 49.42 -31.02
CA GLY A 302 -20.57 48.26 -31.70
C GLY A 302 -20.35 46.92 -30.99
N VAL A 303 -19.84 46.93 -29.76
CA VAL A 303 -19.70 45.75 -28.88
C VAL A 303 -20.74 45.85 -27.76
N ASP A 304 -21.32 44.72 -27.41
CA ASP A 304 -22.29 44.57 -26.30
C ASP A 304 -21.50 44.02 -25.11
N GLN A 305 -20.90 44.93 -24.32
CA GLN A 305 -20.01 44.52 -23.22
C GLN A 305 -20.80 43.95 -22.04
N ASP A 306 -22.05 44.38 -21.84
CA ASP A 306 -22.85 43.98 -20.68
C ASP A 306 -23.75 42.74 -20.92
N CYS A 307 -23.67 42.20 -22.14
CA CYS A 307 -24.41 41.05 -22.65
C CYS A 307 -25.95 41.20 -22.57
N ASP A 308 -26.48 42.43 -22.61
CA ASP A 308 -27.92 42.71 -22.58
C ASP A 308 -28.61 42.57 -23.96
N GLY A 309 -27.81 42.41 -25.02
CA GLY A 309 -28.22 42.27 -26.41
C GLY A 309 -28.14 43.56 -27.22
N PHE A 310 -27.62 44.66 -26.66
CA PHE A 310 -27.52 45.96 -27.29
C PHE A 310 -26.16 46.64 -27.00
N ASP A 311 -25.82 47.65 -27.79
CA ASP A 311 -24.68 48.56 -27.55
C ASP A 311 -25.26 49.93 -27.14
N LEU A 312 -24.74 50.49 -26.05
CA LEU A 312 -25.16 51.75 -25.45
C LEU A 312 -25.06 52.90 -26.45
N THR A 313 -26.09 53.75 -26.51
CA THR A 313 -26.05 54.96 -27.33
C THR A 313 -25.51 56.16 -26.54
N CYS A 314 -24.49 56.86 -27.05
CA CYS A 314 -23.90 58.02 -26.36
C CYS A 314 -24.85 59.24 -26.24
N PRO A 315 -24.86 59.95 -25.08
CA PRO A 315 -25.43 61.29 -24.93
C PRO A 315 -24.70 62.36 -25.77
N GLU A 316 -25.32 63.51 -26.05
CA GLU A 316 -24.66 64.61 -26.80
C GLU A 316 -23.51 65.24 -25.98
N ASP A 317 -22.28 65.19 -26.50
CA ASP A 317 -21.04 65.68 -25.87
C ASP A 317 -21.09 67.18 -25.49
N VAL A 318 -20.99 67.50 -24.19
CA VAL A 318 -20.87 68.87 -23.68
C VAL A 318 -19.57 68.99 -22.89
N ASP A 319 -18.63 69.77 -23.44
CA ASP A 319 -17.41 70.26 -22.79
C ASP A 319 -17.80 71.24 -21.66
N ASP A 320 -17.75 70.76 -20.41
CA ASP A 320 -18.33 71.44 -19.24
C ASP A 320 -17.36 72.45 -18.62
N ASP A 321 -16.05 72.29 -18.80
CA ASP A 321 -15.01 73.17 -18.26
C ASP A 321 -14.28 74.05 -19.30
N GLY A 322 -14.44 73.75 -20.59
CA GLY A 322 -13.94 74.52 -21.72
C GLY A 322 -12.53 74.18 -22.20
N ASP A 323 -11.97 73.03 -21.83
CA ASP A 323 -10.64 72.56 -22.26
C ASP A 323 -10.61 71.95 -23.68
N THR A 324 -11.79 71.75 -24.28
CA THR A 324 -12.07 71.17 -25.62
C THR A 324 -12.01 69.65 -25.73
N VAL A 325 -11.78 68.95 -24.62
CA VAL A 325 -11.98 67.52 -24.45
C VAL A 325 -13.33 67.35 -23.75
N THR A 326 -13.91 66.16 -23.82
CA THR A 326 -15.14 65.82 -23.09
C THR A 326 -14.90 64.49 -22.40
N GLU A 327 -15.79 64.14 -21.47
CA GLU A 327 -15.79 62.82 -20.81
C GLU A 327 -15.66 61.65 -21.81
N ASN A 328 -16.30 61.75 -22.99
CA ASN A 328 -16.23 60.72 -24.04
C ASN A 328 -14.97 60.80 -24.92
N ALA A 329 -14.26 61.93 -24.89
CA ALA A 329 -13.00 62.13 -25.62
C ALA A 329 -11.75 61.85 -24.75
N GLY A 330 -11.95 61.36 -23.52
CA GLY A 330 -10.88 60.92 -22.62
C GLY A 330 -10.59 61.86 -21.46
N ASP A 331 -11.44 62.86 -21.22
CA ASP A 331 -11.30 63.72 -20.04
C ASP A 331 -11.74 62.98 -18.76
N CYS A 332 -10.79 62.73 -17.86
CA CYS A 332 -11.03 62.06 -16.59
C CYS A 332 -11.70 62.97 -15.54
N ASN A 333 -11.80 64.29 -15.79
CA ASN A 333 -12.56 65.24 -15.00
C ASN A 333 -13.00 66.48 -15.81
N ASP A 334 -14.06 66.34 -16.61
CA ASP A 334 -14.74 67.36 -17.47
C ASP A 334 -15.31 68.59 -16.71
N ALA A 335 -14.96 68.74 -15.43
CA ALA A 335 -15.29 69.90 -14.60
C ALA A 335 -14.04 70.73 -14.22
N ASP A 336 -12.84 70.30 -14.61
CA ASP A 336 -11.57 70.94 -14.30
C ASP A 336 -10.62 70.97 -15.52
N ALA A 337 -10.58 72.11 -16.20
CA ALA A 337 -9.79 72.33 -17.42
C ALA A 337 -8.25 72.22 -17.26
N THR A 338 -7.77 71.77 -16.10
CA THR A 338 -6.36 71.41 -15.86
C THR A 338 -6.10 69.91 -15.88
N ILE A 339 -7.16 69.10 -15.93
CA ILE A 339 -7.11 67.63 -15.97
C ILE A 339 -7.69 67.23 -17.32
N TYR A 340 -6.84 66.75 -18.23
CA TYR A 340 -7.22 66.33 -19.58
C TYR A 340 -6.07 65.56 -20.24
N PRO A 341 -6.35 64.73 -21.26
CA PRO A 341 -5.33 64.07 -22.06
C PRO A 341 -4.21 65.01 -22.54
N GLU A 342 -2.96 64.69 -22.24
CA GLU A 342 -1.76 65.50 -22.53
C GLU A 342 -1.53 66.72 -21.60
N ALA A 343 -2.24 66.84 -20.47
CA ALA A 343 -1.91 67.85 -19.46
C ALA A 343 -0.48 67.64 -18.87
N GLU A 344 0.07 68.69 -18.26
CA GLU A 344 1.37 68.62 -17.58
C GLU A 344 1.18 68.10 -16.15
N GLU A 345 1.89 67.02 -15.83
CA GLU A 345 1.82 66.35 -14.52
C GLU A 345 2.50 67.17 -13.40
N VAL A 346 1.84 67.24 -12.26
CA VAL A 346 2.42 67.74 -11.01
C VAL A 346 2.83 66.55 -10.17
N CYS A 347 4.12 66.21 -10.22
CA CYS A 347 4.61 64.99 -9.60
C CYS A 347 4.22 64.85 -8.11
N GLY A 348 3.76 63.67 -7.73
CA GLY A 348 3.59 63.23 -6.34
C GLY A 348 2.50 63.97 -5.56
N ASP A 349 1.55 64.63 -6.25
CA ASP A 349 0.40 65.28 -5.62
C ASP A 349 -0.84 64.37 -5.51
N GLY A 350 -0.77 63.18 -6.11
CA GLY A 350 -1.79 62.13 -6.07
C GLY A 350 -2.94 62.33 -7.08
N ILE A 351 -2.78 63.23 -8.05
CA ILE A 351 -3.76 63.49 -9.09
C ILE A 351 -3.11 63.16 -10.43
N ASP A 352 -3.75 62.30 -11.22
CA ASP A 352 -3.41 62.07 -12.64
C ASP A 352 -4.05 63.21 -13.45
N GLN A 353 -3.25 64.20 -13.85
CA GLN A 353 -3.74 65.34 -14.63
C GLN A 353 -3.86 65.01 -16.11
N ASN A 354 -3.00 64.14 -16.63
CA ASN A 354 -2.91 63.83 -18.05
C ASN A 354 -3.81 62.66 -18.49
N CYS A 355 -4.52 62.05 -17.55
CA CYS A 355 -5.45 60.92 -17.71
C CYS A 355 -4.80 59.65 -18.31
N ASP A 356 -3.51 59.39 -18.04
CA ASP A 356 -2.79 58.19 -18.50
C ASP A 356 -2.83 57.02 -17.49
N GLY A 357 -3.42 57.25 -16.32
CA GLY A 357 -3.63 56.28 -15.25
C GLY A 357 -2.61 56.35 -14.12
N GLU A 358 -1.59 57.21 -14.22
CA GLU A 358 -0.48 57.27 -13.25
C GLU A 358 -0.10 58.71 -12.88
N ASP A 359 0.10 58.99 -11.59
CA ASP A 359 0.75 60.24 -11.13
C ASP A 359 2.28 60.08 -11.24
N VAL A 360 2.94 61.06 -11.84
CA VAL A 360 4.41 61.04 -12.02
C VAL A 360 5.11 61.13 -10.66
N ILE A 361 6.08 60.25 -10.40
CA ILE A 361 6.90 60.32 -9.18
C ILE A 361 7.92 61.47 -9.26
N CYS A 362 8.11 62.22 -8.18
CA CYS A 362 9.08 63.32 -8.17
C CYS A 362 10.53 62.83 -8.21
N PRO A 363 11.45 63.56 -8.87
CA PRO A 363 12.86 63.15 -8.97
C PRO A 363 13.55 62.86 -7.64
N GLU A 364 13.24 63.59 -6.57
CA GLU A 364 13.81 63.40 -5.21
C GLU A 364 13.30 62.13 -4.48
N ASP A 365 12.28 61.48 -5.03
CA ASP A 365 11.70 60.23 -4.55
C ASP A 365 12.14 59.02 -5.42
N ILE A 366 13.02 59.25 -6.40
CA ILE A 366 13.62 58.20 -7.24
C ILE A 366 14.97 57.83 -6.62
N ASP A 367 15.20 56.54 -6.44
CA ASP A 367 16.49 55.95 -6.07
C ASP A 367 17.29 55.74 -7.38
N ASP A 368 18.19 56.68 -7.67
CA ASP A 368 18.83 56.80 -8.99
C ASP A 368 19.98 55.79 -9.18
N ASP A 369 20.55 55.26 -8.09
CA ASP A 369 21.65 54.29 -8.09
C ASP A 369 21.28 52.87 -7.58
N GLY A 370 20.13 52.72 -6.94
CA GLY A 370 19.53 51.45 -6.53
C GLY A 370 19.94 50.95 -5.15
N ASP A 371 20.41 51.81 -4.24
CA ASP A 371 20.83 51.43 -2.89
C ASP A 371 19.74 51.49 -1.81
N THR A 372 18.52 51.85 -2.23
CA THR A 372 17.29 52.01 -1.43
C THR A 372 17.13 53.33 -0.67
N PHE A 373 18.10 54.23 -0.74
CA PHE A 373 18.01 55.58 -0.24
C PHE A 373 17.86 56.56 -1.41
N THR A 374 17.03 57.58 -1.24
CA THR A 374 16.90 58.68 -2.21
C THR A 374 17.46 59.96 -1.59
N GLU A 375 17.62 61.03 -2.37
CA GLU A 375 17.98 62.36 -1.85
C GLU A 375 17.06 62.77 -0.67
N LYS A 376 15.77 62.43 -0.74
CA LYS A 376 14.80 62.71 0.33
C LYS A 376 14.94 61.78 1.54
N ALA A 377 15.41 60.55 1.34
CA ALA A 377 15.73 59.62 2.41
C ALA A 377 17.03 59.96 3.15
N GLY A 378 17.81 60.91 2.64
CA GLY A 378 19.03 61.43 3.26
C GLY A 378 20.31 61.04 2.54
N ASP A 379 20.22 60.48 1.34
CA ASP A 379 21.35 60.27 0.47
C ASP A 379 21.96 61.62 0.04
N CYS A 380 23.28 61.74 0.19
CA CYS A 380 24.04 62.92 -0.15
C CYS A 380 24.67 62.87 -1.56
N ASP A 381 24.65 61.71 -2.23
CA ASP A 381 24.99 61.52 -3.65
C ASP A 381 24.22 60.32 -4.25
N ASP A 382 22.91 60.50 -4.53
CA ASP A 382 21.93 59.54 -5.09
C ASP A 382 22.29 58.97 -6.49
N ALA A 383 23.52 59.20 -6.95
CA ALA A 383 24.08 58.63 -8.17
C ALA A 383 25.21 57.62 -7.89
N ASP A 384 25.57 57.39 -6.63
CA ASP A 384 26.63 56.49 -6.17
C ASP A 384 26.16 55.62 -5.00
N ALA A 385 25.78 54.38 -5.32
CA ALA A 385 25.26 53.37 -4.37
C ALA A 385 26.23 52.94 -3.24
N THR A 386 27.39 53.59 -3.13
CA THR A 386 28.33 53.45 -2.01
C THR A 386 28.25 54.61 -1.01
N VAL A 387 27.45 55.64 -1.31
CA VAL A 387 27.22 56.83 -0.49
C VAL A 387 25.77 56.81 -0.04
N TYR A 388 25.51 56.51 1.22
CA TYR A 388 24.17 56.48 1.79
C TYR A 388 24.20 56.59 3.31
N PRO A 389 23.09 56.98 3.96
CA PRO A 389 23.03 57.02 5.43
C PRO A 389 23.48 55.70 6.07
N ASP A 390 24.45 55.78 6.98
CA ASP A 390 25.07 54.64 7.67
C ASP A 390 25.97 53.73 6.77
N ALA A 391 26.44 54.19 5.61
CA ALA A 391 27.46 53.46 4.82
C ALA A 391 28.80 53.27 5.57
N GLU A 392 29.61 52.32 5.12
CA GLU A 392 30.96 52.13 5.67
C GLU A 392 31.91 53.19 5.11
N GLU A 393 32.52 53.96 6.01
CA GLU A 393 33.44 55.03 5.65
C GLU A 393 34.78 54.51 5.15
N VAL A 394 35.28 55.11 4.06
CA VAL A 394 36.65 54.91 3.60
C VAL A 394 37.46 56.10 4.07
N CYS A 395 38.23 55.90 5.13
CA CYS A 395 38.91 57.01 5.78
C CYS A 395 39.83 57.80 4.85
N GLY A 396 39.72 59.14 4.89
CA GLY A 396 40.67 60.07 4.28
C GLY A 396 40.64 60.11 2.76
N ASP A 397 39.57 59.66 2.13
CA ASP A 397 39.36 59.75 0.69
C ASP A 397 38.58 61.01 0.24
N GLU A 398 38.24 61.88 1.19
CA GLU A 398 37.48 63.12 1.04
C GLU A 398 35.98 62.94 0.68
N ILE A 399 35.46 61.71 0.76
CA ILE A 399 34.04 61.40 0.55
C ILE A 399 33.41 61.06 1.91
N ASP A 400 32.23 61.61 2.18
CA ASP A 400 31.40 61.32 3.36
C ASP A 400 30.40 60.23 2.93
N GLN A 401 30.84 58.96 2.95
CA GLN A 401 30.04 57.85 2.44
C GLN A 401 28.78 57.65 3.27
N ASN A 402 28.85 57.88 4.59
CA ASN A 402 27.75 57.62 5.50
C ASN A 402 26.76 58.79 5.66
N CYS A 403 27.03 59.91 4.96
CA CYS A 403 26.28 61.16 4.98
C CYS A 403 26.09 61.76 6.40
N ASP A 404 27.02 61.55 7.34
CA ASP A 404 26.98 62.10 8.70
C ASP A 404 27.52 63.54 8.81
N GLY A 405 28.08 64.04 7.70
CA GLY A 405 28.60 65.38 7.53
C GLY A 405 30.12 65.49 7.59
N ALA A 406 30.87 64.38 7.68
CA ALA A 406 32.32 64.36 7.62
C ALA A 406 32.94 63.00 7.24
N ASP A 407 33.91 63.01 6.32
CA ASP A 407 34.82 61.89 6.04
C ASP A 407 35.59 61.44 7.31
N LEU A 408 35.63 60.12 7.53
CA LEU A 408 36.35 59.48 8.64
C LEU A 408 37.87 59.71 8.59
N SER A 409 38.47 60.09 9.72
CA SER A 409 39.93 60.19 9.80
C SER A 409 40.59 58.83 9.96
N CYS A 410 41.61 58.52 9.15
CA CYS A 410 42.35 57.25 9.30
C CYS A 410 43.10 57.11 10.63
N ALA A 411 43.32 58.20 11.36
CA ALA A 411 43.91 58.14 12.70
C ALA A 411 42.93 57.61 13.76
N ASP A 412 41.65 57.51 13.43
CA ASP A 412 40.58 57.01 14.28
C ASP A 412 40.13 55.58 13.91
N VAL A 413 40.82 54.95 12.94
CA VAL A 413 40.58 53.56 12.52
C VAL A 413 41.63 52.66 13.16
N ASP A 414 41.19 51.61 13.84
CA ASP A 414 42.04 50.56 14.42
C ASP A 414 42.38 49.55 13.31
N ASN A 415 43.55 49.73 12.68
CA ASN A 415 43.90 49.03 11.44
C ASN A 415 44.40 47.59 11.69
N ASP A 416 44.90 47.30 12.88
CA ASP A 416 45.37 45.96 13.25
C ASP A 416 44.46 45.18 14.21
N GLY A 417 43.43 45.84 14.74
CA GLY A 417 42.37 45.25 15.54
C GLY A 417 42.74 45.03 17.00
N ASP A 418 43.74 45.73 17.52
CA ASP A 418 44.18 45.63 18.92
C ASP A 418 43.46 46.58 19.89
N THR A 419 42.53 47.39 19.37
CA THR A 419 41.70 48.39 20.04
C THR A 419 42.36 49.75 20.34
N PHE A 420 43.61 49.96 19.93
CA PHE A 420 44.31 51.24 20.05
C PHE A 420 44.57 51.84 18.67
N THR A 421 43.91 52.96 18.38
CA THR A 421 44.21 53.75 17.18
C THR A 421 45.42 54.66 17.40
N GLU A 422 45.96 55.26 16.34
CA GLU A 422 46.97 56.33 16.44
C GLU A 422 46.54 57.44 17.42
N THR A 423 45.25 57.81 17.44
CA THR A 423 44.72 58.83 18.37
C THR A 423 44.59 58.34 19.82
N LEU A 424 44.54 57.02 20.05
CA LEU A 424 44.55 56.40 21.37
C LEU A 424 45.96 56.07 21.88
N GLY A 425 47.00 56.44 21.12
CA GLY A 425 48.39 56.36 21.53
C GLY A 425 49.17 55.21 20.92
N ASP A 426 48.58 54.49 19.96
CA ASP A 426 49.33 53.52 19.17
C ASP A 426 50.37 54.22 18.29
N CYS A 427 51.62 53.78 18.41
CA CYS A 427 52.75 54.29 17.64
C CYS A 427 53.01 53.49 16.36
N ASN A 428 52.33 52.35 16.15
CA ASN A 428 52.30 51.59 14.92
C ASN A 428 50.98 50.78 14.77
N ASP A 429 49.91 51.47 14.38
CA ASP A 429 48.54 50.96 14.12
C ASP A 429 48.46 49.86 13.02
N GLU A 430 49.58 49.47 12.40
CA GLU A 430 49.66 48.34 11.46
C GLU A 430 50.16 47.03 12.12
N ASP A 431 50.55 47.05 13.41
CA ASP A 431 51.13 45.91 14.12
C ASP A 431 50.53 45.75 15.53
N PRO A 432 49.66 44.74 15.74
CA PRO A 432 48.87 44.60 16.97
C PRO A 432 49.71 44.16 18.19
N ALA A 433 51.04 44.08 18.02
CA ALA A 433 52.02 43.84 19.05
C ALA A 433 52.76 45.11 19.52
N ILE A 434 52.43 46.28 18.96
CA ILE A 434 52.96 47.58 19.33
C ILE A 434 51.77 48.46 19.69
N ASN A 435 51.53 48.68 20.98
CA ASN A 435 50.44 49.52 21.48
C ASN A 435 50.69 49.89 22.94
N PRO A 436 49.98 50.89 23.50
CA PRO A 436 50.19 51.34 24.89
C PRO A 436 50.06 50.29 26.00
N GLU A 437 49.51 49.11 25.70
CA GLU A 437 49.35 47.99 26.65
C GLU A 437 50.24 46.78 26.32
N ALA A 438 51.09 46.84 25.30
CA ALA A 438 51.95 45.73 24.89
C ALA A 438 53.07 45.46 25.92
N ASP A 439 53.42 44.19 26.10
CA ASP A 439 54.54 43.78 26.95
C ASP A 439 55.89 43.94 26.22
N GLU A 440 56.82 44.69 26.83
CA GLU A 440 58.18 44.87 26.33
C GLU A 440 58.98 43.57 26.16
N ILE A 441 59.49 43.34 24.95
CA ILE A 441 60.34 42.18 24.64
C ILE A 441 61.81 42.56 24.83
N CYS A 442 62.45 41.97 25.84
CA CYS A 442 63.84 42.30 26.16
C CYS A 442 64.83 41.94 25.02
N GLY A 443 65.37 42.97 24.35
CA GLY A 443 66.59 42.88 23.53
C GLY A 443 66.38 42.83 22.02
N ASP A 444 65.19 43.20 21.53
CA ASP A 444 64.87 43.34 20.11
C ASP A 444 64.95 44.78 19.58
N GLU A 445 65.14 45.77 20.45
CA GLU A 445 65.30 47.20 20.11
C GLU A 445 64.05 47.88 19.54
N ILE A 446 62.87 47.28 19.70
CA ILE A 446 61.58 47.88 19.35
C ILE A 446 60.88 48.33 20.64
N ASP A 447 60.18 49.46 20.58
CA ASP A 447 59.41 50.05 21.68
C ASP A 447 57.97 49.54 21.51
N GLN A 448 57.58 48.51 22.25
CA GLN A 448 56.27 47.87 22.08
C GLN A 448 55.18 48.68 22.77
N ASP A 449 55.50 49.33 23.88
CA ASP A 449 54.51 50.00 24.73
C ASP A 449 54.28 51.48 24.46
N CYS A 450 54.93 52.06 23.43
CA CYS A 450 54.81 53.47 23.01
C CYS A 450 55.00 54.54 24.15
#